data_AF-A0A553SQQ9-F1
#
_entry.id   AF-A0A553SQQ9-F1
#
_cell.length_a   1.000
_cell.length_b   1.000
_cell.length_c   1.000
_cell.angle_alpha   90.00
_cell.angle_beta   90.00
_cell.angle_gamma   90.00
#
_symmetry.space_group_name_H-M   'P 1'
#
loop_
_entity.id
_entity.type
_entity.pdbx_description
1 polymer ?
#
loop_
_entity_poly.entity_id
_entity_poly.type
_entity_poly.pdbx_seq_one_letter_code
_entity_poly.pdbx_strand_id
1 'polypeptide(L)'
;MCSWYGKEKVDQMRDNKFIIEHMDNNPHNCSIENLAFAHEDLNKTKAFSLDKDRPAILDKVAMNIYKNFDNQDFEITLGFNDFYFLRYEENSELKYKPLTALYLRYKDDFRTMLMEANSLVNKIMNNSTIGLAYLDCYEYTYDTANFISPPEGMEVKDLPPIVFQNNTAYMVLTDKNRLFSVGPSWRERHFKLNEFKK
;
A
#
# COMPACT_ATOMS: atom_id res chain seq x y z
N MET A 1 8.79 -4.22 19.99
CA MET A 1 10.04 -4.86 19.48
C MET A 1 10.75 -5.73 20.52
N CYS A 2 11.07 -5.25 21.73
CA CYS A 2 11.71 -6.10 22.76
C CYS A 2 10.91 -7.36 23.10
N SER A 3 9.58 -7.27 23.15
CA SER A 3 8.71 -8.43 23.38
C SER A 3 8.75 -9.47 22.26
N TRP A 4 9.22 -9.10 21.06
CA TRP A 4 9.21 -9.95 19.87
C TRP A 4 10.61 -10.49 19.54
N TYR A 5 11.65 -9.64 19.57
CA TYR A 5 13.03 -10.03 19.26
C TYR A 5 13.90 -10.27 20.50
N GLY A 6 13.41 -9.95 21.70
CA GLY A 6 14.20 -9.96 22.92
C GLY A 6 15.06 -8.69 23.09
N LYS A 7 15.36 -8.36 24.35
CA LYS A 7 16.16 -7.18 24.71
C LYS A 7 17.58 -7.23 24.13
N GLU A 8 18.21 -8.40 24.18
CA GLU A 8 19.58 -8.60 23.69
C GLU A 8 19.71 -8.26 22.20
N LYS A 9 18.78 -8.72 21.37
CA LYS A 9 18.79 -8.42 19.94
C LYS A 9 18.57 -6.94 19.69
N VAL A 10 17.65 -6.30 20.41
CA VAL A 10 17.38 -4.86 20.29
C VAL A 10 18.61 -4.03 20.68
N ASP A 11 19.28 -4.39 21.78
CA ASP A 11 20.53 -3.72 22.20
C ASP A 11 21.64 -3.93 21.16
N GLN A 12 21.82 -5.15 20.64
CA GLN A 12 22.78 -5.43 19.57
C GLN A 12 22.53 -4.55 18.35
N MET A 13 21.27 -4.43 17.91
CA MET A 13 20.91 -3.60 16.77
C MET A 13 21.20 -2.12 17.05
N ARG A 14 20.87 -1.63 18.25
CA ARG A 14 21.16 -0.25 18.68
C ARG A 14 22.66 0.03 18.66
N ASP A 15 23.48 -0.89 19.17
CA ASP A 15 24.94 -0.74 19.23
C ASP A 15 25.56 -0.72 17.82
N ASN A 16 24.87 -1.30 16.82
CA ASN A 16 25.21 -1.24 15.40
C ASN A 16 24.50 -0.11 14.65
N LYS A 17 24.02 0.93 15.36
CA LYS A 17 23.37 2.13 14.78
C LYS A 17 22.05 1.86 14.05
N PHE A 18 21.38 0.76 14.36
CA PHE A 18 20.00 0.55 13.94
C PHE A 18 19.03 1.11 14.97
N ILE A 19 17.94 1.66 14.48
CA ILE A 19 16.81 2.09 15.28
C ILE A 19 15.58 1.25 14.95
N ILE A 20 14.57 1.34 15.81
CA ILE A 20 13.24 0.83 15.51
C ILE A 20 12.51 1.92 14.73
N GLU A 21 12.20 1.63 13.47
CA GLU A 21 11.60 2.57 12.53
C GLU A 21 10.12 2.28 12.32
N HIS A 22 9.32 3.35 12.23
CA HIS A 22 7.89 3.30 11.94
C HIS A 22 7.65 3.53 10.44
N MET A 23 7.13 2.53 9.74
CA MET A 23 6.96 2.58 8.28
C MET A 23 6.01 3.73 7.84
N ASP A 24 5.01 4.04 8.66
CA ASP A 24 4.06 5.11 8.43
C ASP A 24 4.48 6.48 8.99
N ASN A 25 5.62 6.58 9.69
CA ASN A 25 6.07 7.79 10.41
C ASN A 25 5.12 8.26 11.52
N ASN A 26 4.25 7.37 12.03
CA ASN A 26 3.39 7.66 13.19
C ASN A 26 3.98 7.01 14.45
N PRO A 27 4.49 7.80 15.42
CA PRO A 27 5.11 7.27 16.63
C PRO A 27 4.14 6.53 17.55
N HIS A 28 2.82 6.62 17.31
CA HIS A 28 1.80 5.91 18.06
C HIS A 28 1.37 4.59 17.40
N ASN A 29 1.76 4.33 16.15
CA ASN A 29 1.47 3.07 15.49
C ASN A 29 2.55 2.02 15.79
N CYS A 30 2.44 1.43 16.99
CA CYS A 30 3.33 0.37 17.46
C CYS A 30 2.93 -1.04 16.96
N SER A 31 2.11 -1.14 15.91
CA SER A 31 1.78 -2.42 15.28
C SER A 31 3.06 -3.12 14.81
N ILE A 32 3.21 -4.42 15.05
CA ILE A 32 4.44 -5.14 14.70
C ILE A 32 4.75 -5.07 13.20
N GLU A 33 3.71 -5.02 12.37
CA GLU A 33 3.83 -4.89 10.92
C GLU A 33 4.23 -3.47 10.46
N ASN A 34 4.15 -2.47 11.35
CA ASN A 34 4.58 -1.10 11.08
C ASN A 34 6.01 -0.85 11.56
N LEU A 35 6.64 -1.82 12.23
CA LEU A 35 7.95 -1.66 12.85
C LEU A 35 9.00 -2.51 12.12
N ALA A 36 10.16 -1.93 11.87
CA ALA A 36 11.34 -2.66 11.40
C ALA A 36 12.62 -2.07 12.00
N PHE A 37 13.71 -2.83 11.96
CA PHE A 37 15.02 -2.23 12.19
C PHE A 37 15.49 -1.50 10.94
N ALA A 38 15.93 -0.25 11.09
CA ALA A 38 16.55 0.52 10.01
C ALA A 38 17.83 1.18 10.52
N HIS A 39 18.87 1.22 9.69
CA HIS A 39 20.08 1.97 10.01
C HIS A 39 19.74 3.46 10.16
N GLU A 40 20.37 4.16 11.11
CA GLU A 40 20.07 5.57 11.42
C GLU A 40 20.10 6.50 10.19
N ASP A 41 21.01 6.24 9.24
CA ASP A 41 21.14 7.03 8.01
C ASP A 41 19.99 6.77 7.02
N LEU A 42 19.47 5.53 6.97
CA LEU A 42 18.31 5.20 6.15
C LEU A 42 17.02 5.77 6.75
N ASN A 43 16.91 5.82 8.08
CA ASN A 43 15.83 6.55 8.74
C ASN A 43 15.86 8.05 8.37
N LYS A 44 17.02 8.72 8.51
CA LYS A 44 17.17 10.12 8.08
C LYS A 44 16.80 10.29 6.61
N THR A 45 17.24 9.37 5.76
CA THR A 45 16.88 9.38 4.33
C THR A 45 15.37 9.33 4.14
N LYS A 46 14.68 8.39 4.79
CA LYS A 46 13.21 8.25 4.73
C LYS A 46 12.51 9.52 5.20
N ALA A 47 12.94 10.11 6.32
CA ALA A 47 12.37 11.34 6.85
C ALA A 47 12.48 12.53 5.88
N PHE A 48 13.60 12.66 5.15
CA PHE A 48 13.82 13.75 4.19
C PHE A 48 13.34 13.45 2.76
N SER A 49 12.86 12.24 2.49
CA SER A 49 12.37 11.81 1.17
C SER A 49 10.94 11.27 1.29
N LEU A 50 10.78 9.95 1.41
CA LEU A 50 9.50 9.27 1.40
C LEU A 50 8.47 9.88 2.35
N ASP A 51 8.83 10.17 3.60
CA ASP A 51 7.88 10.70 4.58
C ASP A 51 7.41 12.12 4.25
N LYS A 52 8.24 12.88 3.55
CA LYS A 52 7.94 14.22 3.08
C LYS A 52 7.09 14.22 1.81
N ASP A 53 7.41 13.33 0.87
CA ASP A 53 6.85 13.37 -0.48
C ASP A 53 5.59 12.48 -0.63
N ARG A 54 5.51 11.37 0.11
CA ARG A 54 4.36 10.44 0.09
C ARG A 54 3.00 11.13 0.36
N PRO A 55 2.87 12.09 1.29
CA PRO A 55 1.60 12.80 1.48
C PRO A 55 1.10 13.53 0.23
N ALA A 56 2.00 13.98 -0.66
CA ALA A 56 1.64 14.72 -1.86
C ALA A 56 0.97 13.85 -2.94
N ILE A 57 1.09 12.53 -2.86
CA ILE A 57 0.45 11.61 -3.81
C ILE A 57 -0.88 11.03 -3.32
N LEU A 58 -1.31 11.35 -2.09
CA LEU A 58 -2.47 10.73 -1.45
C LEU A 58 -3.76 10.86 -2.28
N ASP A 59 -3.94 11.98 -2.99
CA ASP A 59 -5.11 12.19 -3.86
C ASP A 59 -5.17 11.21 -5.03
N LYS A 60 -4.03 10.65 -5.44
CA LYS A 60 -3.93 9.67 -6.54
C LYS A 60 -3.80 8.25 -6.00
N VAL A 61 -2.94 8.06 -5.00
CA VAL A 61 -2.55 6.75 -4.48
C VAL A 61 -2.29 6.83 -2.97
N ALA A 62 -3.00 6.00 -2.21
CA ALA A 62 -2.72 5.68 -0.82
C ALA A 62 -1.60 4.64 -0.74
N MET A 63 -0.38 5.09 -0.44
CA MET A 63 0.79 4.21 -0.35
C MET A 63 1.15 3.90 1.10
N ASN A 64 1.32 2.62 1.42
CA ASN A 64 1.78 2.17 2.75
C ASN A 64 2.86 1.09 2.61
N ILE A 65 3.66 0.92 3.66
CA ILE A 65 4.68 -0.12 3.76
C ILE A 65 4.39 -0.94 5.00
N TYR A 66 4.45 -2.27 4.85
CA TYR A 66 4.28 -3.20 5.96
C TYR A 66 5.47 -4.17 6.02
N LYS A 67 5.78 -4.62 7.22
CA LYS A 67 6.72 -5.70 7.52
C LYS A 67 5.93 -6.96 7.86
N ASN A 68 6.10 -8.01 7.08
CA ASN A 68 5.60 -9.33 7.45
C ASN A 68 6.57 -9.93 8.46
N PHE A 69 6.10 -10.19 9.68
CA PHE A 69 6.97 -10.68 10.75
C PHE A 69 7.30 -12.18 10.63
N ASP A 70 6.45 -12.96 9.95
CA ASP A 70 6.63 -14.40 9.86
C ASP A 70 7.76 -14.76 8.90
N ASN A 71 7.88 -14.05 7.78
CA ASN A 71 8.91 -14.27 6.76
C ASN A 71 9.92 -13.12 6.63
N GLN A 72 9.76 -12.05 7.41
CA GLN A 72 10.60 -10.84 7.39
C GLN A 72 10.57 -10.07 6.06
N ASP A 73 9.64 -10.33 5.15
CA ASP A 73 9.53 -9.57 3.91
C ASP A 73 8.87 -8.20 4.13
N PHE A 74 9.19 -7.24 3.28
CA PHE A 74 8.45 -5.99 3.20
C PHE A 74 7.39 -6.07 2.10
N GLU A 75 6.30 -5.32 2.26
CA GLU A 75 5.34 -5.10 1.18
C GLU A 75 4.95 -3.64 1.09
N ILE A 76 5.06 -3.11 -0.12
CA ILE A 76 4.49 -1.83 -0.49
C ILE A 76 3.07 -2.10 -0.99
N THR A 77 2.11 -1.41 -0.41
CA THR A 77 0.71 -1.42 -0.88
C THR A 77 0.39 -0.08 -1.51
N LEU A 78 -0.34 -0.12 -2.61
CA LEU A 78 -0.82 1.05 -3.35
C LEU A 78 -2.33 0.91 -3.51
N GLY A 79 -3.11 1.69 -2.78
CA GLY A 79 -4.54 1.86 -3.00
C GLY A 79 -4.80 3.00 -3.96
N PHE A 80 -5.53 2.76 -5.05
CA PHE A 80 -5.71 3.76 -6.10
C PHE A 80 -6.96 4.60 -5.84
N ASN A 81 -6.76 5.91 -5.66
CA ASN A 81 -7.82 6.93 -5.51
C ASN A 81 -8.21 7.56 -6.85
N ASP A 82 -7.38 7.36 -7.88
CA ASP A 82 -7.62 7.73 -9.27
C ASP A 82 -7.62 6.47 -10.17
N PHE A 83 -7.93 6.62 -11.46
CA PHE A 83 -8.00 5.50 -12.39
C PHE A 83 -6.62 4.97 -12.78
N TYR A 84 -6.33 3.75 -12.31
CA TYR A 84 -5.16 2.99 -12.72
C TYR A 84 -5.56 1.68 -13.38
N PHE A 85 -4.82 1.30 -14.42
CA PHE A 85 -5.03 0.05 -15.15
C PHE A 85 -3.73 -0.76 -15.19
N LEU A 86 -3.82 -2.04 -14.85
CA LEU A 86 -2.79 -3.01 -15.17
C LEU A 86 -2.89 -3.36 -16.65
N ARG A 87 -1.83 -3.04 -17.39
CA ARG A 87 -1.67 -3.38 -18.80
C ARG A 87 -0.87 -4.66 -18.93
N TYR A 88 -1.42 -5.67 -19.60
CA TYR A 88 -0.76 -6.95 -19.85
C TYR A 88 -1.12 -7.50 -21.24
N GLU A 89 -0.31 -8.43 -21.74
CA GLU A 89 -0.54 -9.09 -23.02
C GLU A 89 -1.07 -10.50 -22.79
N GLU A 90 -2.13 -10.86 -23.50
CA GLU A 90 -2.76 -12.20 -23.45
C GLU A 90 -3.21 -12.56 -24.86
N ASN A 91 -2.74 -13.70 -25.38
CA ASN A 91 -3.03 -14.15 -26.75
C ASN A 91 -2.68 -13.10 -27.84
N SER A 92 -1.55 -12.41 -27.68
CA SER A 92 -1.11 -11.32 -28.57
C SER A 92 -2.04 -10.10 -28.61
N GLU A 93 -2.97 -10.00 -27.66
CA GLU A 93 -3.84 -8.83 -27.49
C GLU A 93 -3.49 -8.08 -26.21
N LEU A 94 -3.50 -6.75 -26.29
CA LEU A 94 -3.30 -5.88 -25.15
C LEU A 94 -4.59 -5.81 -24.32
N LYS A 95 -4.50 -6.22 -23.05
CA LYS A 95 -5.60 -6.21 -22.09
C LYS A 95 -5.34 -5.22 -20.96
N TYR A 96 -6.42 -4.77 -20.35
CA TYR A 96 -6.42 -3.80 -19.26
C TYR A 96 -7.30 -4.32 -18.11
N LYS A 97 -6.78 -4.30 -16.90
CA LYS A 97 -7.55 -4.55 -15.68
C LYS A 97 -7.56 -3.29 -14.82
N PRO A 98 -8.73 -2.73 -14.47
CA PRO A 98 -8.79 -1.59 -13.56
C PRO A 98 -8.35 -2.04 -12.16
N LEU A 99 -7.62 -1.19 -11.44
CA LEU A 99 -7.02 -1.55 -10.15
C LEU A 99 -7.67 -0.80 -8.98
N THR A 100 -8.00 -1.53 -7.91
CA THR A 100 -8.28 -0.95 -6.59
C THR A 100 -7.01 -0.89 -5.76
N ALA A 101 -6.21 -1.96 -5.80
CA ALA A 101 -4.98 -2.06 -5.04
C ALA A 101 -3.91 -2.85 -5.78
N LEU A 102 -2.64 -2.55 -5.50
CA LEU A 102 -1.46 -3.28 -5.94
C LEU A 102 -0.55 -3.55 -4.74
N TYR A 103 -0.04 -4.76 -4.66
CA TYR A 103 0.78 -5.26 -3.56
C TYR A 103 2.13 -5.70 -4.13
N LEU A 104 3.22 -5.12 -3.65
CA LEU A 104 4.57 -5.34 -4.15
C LEU A 104 5.45 -5.89 -3.02
N ARG A 105 5.92 -7.13 -3.15
CA ARG A 105 6.68 -7.82 -2.11
C ARG A 105 8.18 -7.73 -2.35
N TYR A 106 8.91 -7.39 -1.30
CA TYR A 106 10.36 -7.20 -1.28
C TYR A 106 10.97 -8.07 -0.19
N LYS A 107 12.19 -8.54 -0.43
CA LYS A 107 12.96 -9.28 0.59
C LYS A 107 13.28 -8.38 1.78
N ASP A 108 13.79 -8.96 2.85
CA ASP A 108 14.25 -8.26 4.06
C ASP A 108 15.46 -7.35 3.79
N ASP A 109 15.24 -6.30 3.00
CA ASP A 109 16.20 -5.26 2.68
C ASP A 109 15.48 -3.90 2.68
N PHE A 110 15.61 -3.21 3.81
CA PHE A 110 15.01 -1.90 4.02
C PHE A 110 15.53 -0.86 3.02
N ARG A 111 16.80 -0.95 2.58
CA ARG A 111 17.39 0.02 1.64
C ARG A 111 16.73 -0.10 0.27
N THR A 112 16.68 -1.31 -0.27
CA THR A 112 16.07 -1.59 -1.57
C THR A 112 14.60 -1.19 -1.56
N MET A 113 13.85 -1.60 -0.53
CA MET A 113 12.45 -1.21 -0.37
C MET A 113 12.27 0.31 -0.31
N LEU A 114 13.10 1.03 0.45
CA LEU A 114 13.01 2.50 0.56
C LEU A 114 13.32 3.20 -0.77
N MET A 115 14.29 2.71 -1.53
CA MET A 115 14.63 3.25 -2.85
C MET A 115 13.47 3.06 -3.84
N GLU A 116 12.90 1.86 -3.87
CA GLU A 116 11.75 1.51 -4.70
C GLU A 116 10.52 2.34 -4.32
N ALA A 117 10.26 2.50 -3.02
CA ALA A 117 9.19 3.34 -2.51
C ALA A 117 9.32 4.80 -3.00
N ASN A 118 10.51 5.39 -2.91
CA ASN A 118 10.76 6.74 -3.42
C ASN A 118 10.61 6.83 -4.95
N SER A 119 11.07 5.82 -5.68
CA SER A 119 10.91 5.73 -7.14
C SER A 119 9.44 5.70 -7.54
N LEU A 120 8.62 4.93 -6.81
CA LEU A 120 7.17 4.85 -7.03
C LEU A 120 6.49 6.21 -6.77
N VAL A 121 6.79 6.86 -5.64
CA VAL A 121 6.25 8.20 -5.34
C VAL A 121 6.56 9.19 -6.47
N ASN A 122 7.82 9.24 -6.92
CA ASN A 122 8.23 10.12 -8.03
C ASN A 122 7.50 9.79 -9.34
N LYS A 123 7.33 8.52 -9.68
CA LYS A 123 6.57 8.10 -10.88
C LYS A 123 5.11 8.54 -10.79
N ILE A 124 4.47 8.39 -9.62
CA ILE A 124 3.08 8.78 -9.39
C ILE A 124 2.91 10.31 -9.44
N MET A 125 3.83 11.07 -8.83
CA MET A 125 3.83 12.53 -8.91
C MET A 125 3.88 13.01 -10.37
N ASN A 126 4.73 12.38 -11.17
CA ASN A 126 4.95 12.72 -12.59
C ASN A 126 3.96 12.06 -13.56
N ASN A 127 2.87 11.44 -13.08
CA ASN A 127 1.89 10.72 -13.91
C ASN A 127 2.52 9.73 -14.90
N SER A 128 3.60 9.07 -14.47
CA SER A 128 4.36 8.15 -15.30
C SER A 128 3.84 6.72 -15.18
N THR A 129 3.94 5.96 -16.27
CA THR A 129 3.66 4.52 -16.26
C THR A 129 4.66 3.79 -15.37
N ILE A 130 4.15 2.92 -14.49
CA ILE A 130 4.97 2.05 -13.65
C ILE A 130 5.19 0.73 -14.39
N GLY A 131 6.40 0.51 -14.91
CA GLY A 131 6.78 -0.79 -15.46
C GLY A 131 7.12 -1.77 -14.35
N LEU A 132 6.19 -2.68 -14.02
CA LEU A 132 6.37 -3.66 -12.94
C LEU A 132 7.58 -4.58 -13.13
N ALA A 133 7.96 -4.87 -14.38
CA ALA A 133 9.14 -5.66 -14.72
C ALA A 133 10.48 -4.97 -14.38
N TYR A 134 10.45 -3.67 -14.06
CA TYR A 134 11.64 -2.90 -13.68
C TYR A 134 11.69 -2.60 -12.19
N LEU A 135 10.81 -3.21 -11.40
CA LEU A 135 10.83 -3.12 -9.94
C LEU A 135 11.62 -4.29 -9.37
N ASP A 136 12.29 -4.07 -8.26
CA ASP A 136 13.04 -5.12 -7.54
C ASP A 136 12.12 -6.02 -6.69
N CYS A 137 10.79 -5.85 -6.80
CA CYS A 137 9.85 -6.73 -6.13
C CYS A 137 9.94 -8.15 -6.71
N TYR A 138 10.00 -9.15 -5.84
CA TYR A 138 10.08 -10.54 -6.29
C TYR A 138 8.70 -11.14 -6.60
N GLU A 139 7.63 -10.51 -6.12
CA GLU A 139 6.25 -10.92 -6.34
C GLU A 139 5.34 -9.68 -6.28
N TYR A 140 4.29 -9.68 -7.08
CA TYR A 140 3.20 -8.73 -6.94
C TYR A 140 1.84 -9.40 -7.09
N THR A 141 0.85 -8.88 -6.37
CA THR A 141 -0.57 -9.25 -6.52
C THR A 141 -1.41 -7.97 -6.62
N TYR A 142 -2.68 -8.08 -7.01
CA TYR A 142 -3.53 -6.91 -7.19
C TYR A 142 -5.00 -7.22 -6.98
N ASP A 143 -5.77 -6.17 -6.72
CA ASP A 143 -7.22 -6.20 -6.70
C ASP A 143 -7.79 -5.42 -7.87
N THR A 144 -8.83 -5.99 -8.48
CA THR A 144 -9.55 -5.30 -9.54
C THR A 144 -10.54 -4.29 -8.97
N ALA A 145 -10.65 -3.13 -9.63
CA ALA A 145 -11.72 -2.18 -9.36
C ALA A 145 -13.01 -2.56 -10.07
N ASN A 146 -14.13 -2.16 -9.47
CA ASN A 146 -15.45 -2.25 -10.05
C ASN A 146 -15.88 -0.85 -10.51
N PHE A 147 -16.46 -0.76 -11.70
CA PHE A 147 -17.06 0.48 -12.17
C PHE A 147 -18.54 0.48 -11.83
N ILE A 148 -18.99 1.58 -11.23
CA ILE A 148 -20.41 1.83 -10.96
C ILE A 148 -20.86 2.92 -11.93
N SER A 149 -21.92 2.65 -12.69
CA SER A 149 -22.58 3.68 -13.47
C SER A 149 -23.61 4.37 -12.58
N PRO A 150 -23.54 5.70 -12.39
CA PRO A 150 -24.55 6.41 -11.64
C PRO A 150 -25.93 6.30 -12.34
N PRO A 151 -27.04 6.38 -11.60
CA PRO A 151 -28.37 6.49 -12.19
C PRO A 151 -28.48 7.69 -13.14
N GLU A 152 -29.43 7.64 -14.07
CA GLU A 152 -29.68 8.72 -15.01
C GLU A 152 -29.92 10.05 -14.27
N GLY A 153 -29.20 11.10 -14.71
CA GLY A 153 -29.28 12.43 -14.10
C GLY A 153 -28.40 12.65 -12.86
N MET A 154 -27.60 11.67 -12.43
CA MET A 154 -26.61 11.82 -11.35
C MET A 154 -25.17 11.73 -11.88
N GLU A 155 -24.26 12.47 -11.27
CA GLU A 155 -22.82 12.27 -11.45
C GLU A 155 -22.24 11.40 -10.33
N VAL A 156 -21.05 10.81 -10.54
CA VAL A 156 -20.36 9.99 -9.54
C VAL A 156 -20.15 10.77 -8.22
N LYS A 157 -19.88 12.08 -8.30
CA LYS A 157 -19.69 12.96 -7.14
C LYS A 157 -20.95 13.13 -6.27
N ASP A 158 -22.12 12.80 -6.82
CA ASP A 158 -23.41 12.90 -6.15
C ASP A 158 -23.81 11.57 -5.48
N LEU A 159 -23.10 10.48 -5.77
CA LEU A 159 -23.34 9.19 -5.13
C LEU A 159 -22.94 9.22 -3.65
N PRO A 160 -23.64 8.45 -2.79
CA PRO A 160 -23.22 8.31 -1.40
C PRO A 160 -21.85 7.61 -1.31
N PRO A 161 -21.08 7.84 -0.23
CA PRO A 161 -19.77 7.22 -0.03
C PRO A 161 -19.77 5.69 -0.09
N ILE A 162 -20.91 5.08 0.24
CA ILE A 162 -21.12 3.63 0.18
C ILE A 162 -22.38 3.38 -0.64
N VAL A 163 -22.28 2.52 -1.64
CA VAL A 163 -23.42 2.00 -2.41
C VAL A 163 -23.54 0.50 -2.22
N PHE A 164 -24.76 -0.03 -2.28
CA PHE A 164 -25.02 -1.46 -2.19
C PHE A 164 -25.49 -1.98 -3.55
N GLN A 165 -24.83 -3.01 -4.06
CA GLN A 165 -25.26 -3.73 -5.26
C GLN A 165 -25.19 -5.23 -4.98
N ASN A 166 -26.30 -5.94 -5.21
CA ASN A 166 -26.41 -7.38 -4.95
C ASN A 166 -25.93 -7.78 -3.54
N ASN A 167 -26.37 -7.04 -2.51
CA ASN A 167 -26.00 -7.26 -1.11
C ASN A 167 -24.50 -7.07 -0.77
N THR A 168 -23.72 -6.55 -1.72
CA THR A 168 -22.32 -6.19 -1.52
C THR A 168 -22.20 -4.68 -1.37
N ALA A 169 -21.51 -4.23 -0.33
CA ALA A 169 -21.18 -2.83 -0.12
C ALA A 169 -19.94 -2.45 -0.93
N TYR A 170 -20.01 -1.33 -1.64
CA TYR A 170 -18.91 -0.75 -2.39
C TYR A 170 -18.65 0.66 -1.87
N MET A 171 -17.37 1.00 -1.70
CA MET A 171 -16.96 2.37 -1.42
C MET A 171 -16.84 3.12 -2.75
N VAL A 172 -17.49 4.29 -2.85
CA VAL A 172 -17.37 5.17 -4.00
C VAL A 172 -16.21 6.13 -3.72
N LEU A 173 -15.14 6.02 -4.51
CA LEU A 173 -14.00 6.90 -4.41
C LEU A 173 -14.26 8.20 -5.18
N THR A 174 -14.11 9.32 -4.50
CA THR A 174 -14.31 10.68 -5.01
C THR A 174 -13.29 11.63 -4.36
N ASP A 175 -13.33 12.91 -4.73
CA ASP A 175 -12.61 13.98 -4.02
C ASP A 175 -12.97 14.07 -2.52
N LYS A 176 -14.16 13.60 -2.14
CA LYS A 176 -14.65 13.60 -0.74
C LYS A 176 -14.35 12.30 -0.01
N ASN A 177 -14.22 11.18 -0.72
CA ASN A 177 -14.00 9.86 -0.14
C ASN A 177 -12.82 9.18 -0.82
N ARG A 178 -11.72 9.00 -0.09
CA ARG A 178 -10.51 8.41 -0.62
C ARG A 178 -9.98 7.35 0.32
N LEU A 179 -9.29 6.37 -0.24
CA LEU A 179 -8.45 5.46 0.51
C LEU A 179 -7.35 6.26 1.21
N PHE A 180 -7.14 5.98 2.49
CA PHE A 180 -5.99 6.48 3.24
C PHE A 180 -4.91 5.41 3.37
N SER A 181 -5.34 4.15 3.44
CA SER A 181 -4.45 3.00 3.41
C SER A 181 -5.17 1.76 2.89
N VAL A 182 -4.38 0.81 2.39
CA VAL A 182 -4.82 -0.56 2.13
C VAL A 182 -3.93 -1.46 2.99
N GLY A 183 -4.54 -2.44 3.67
CA GLY A 183 -3.78 -3.40 4.50
C GLY A 183 -2.92 -4.33 3.64
N PRO A 184 -1.91 -5.00 4.20
CA PRO A 184 -1.06 -5.91 3.45
C PRO A 184 -1.82 -7.15 2.94
N SER A 185 -1.33 -7.75 1.86
CA SER A 185 -1.97 -8.85 1.13
C SER A 185 -2.18 -10.11 1.96
N TRP A 186 -1.31 -10.36 2.95
CA TRP A 186 -1.39 -11.52 3.83
C TRP A 186 -2.40 -11.37 4.97
N ARG A 187 -2.95 -10.18 5.23
CA ARG A 187 -4.08 -10.06 6.14
C ARG A 187 -5.31 -10.63 5.45
N GLU A 188 -5.90 -11.67 6.05
CA GLU A 188 -7.21 -12.17 5.62
C GLU A 188 -8.19 -11.00 5.54
N ARG A 189 -8.67 -10.70 4.34
CA ARG A 189 -9.71 -9.71 4.14
C ARG A 189 -11.02 -10.38 4.52
N HIS A 190 -11.35 -10.34 5.81
CA HIS A 190 -12.64 -10.76 6.33
C HIS A 190 -13.75 -9.80 5.86
N PHE A 191 -14.07 -9.81 4.58
CA PHE A 191 -15.32 -9.30 4.04
C PHE A 191 -16.06 -10.43 3.34
N LYS A 192 -16.15 -11.58 3.99
CA LYS A 192 -17.37 -12.40 3.87
C LYS A 192 -18.30 -11.86 4.96
N LEU A 193 -19.22 -10.97 4.57
CA LEU A 193 -20.42 -10.71 5.35
C LEU A 193 -21.13 -12.05 5.46
N ASN A 194 -20.84 -12.79 6.54
CA ASN A 194 -21.61 -13.97 6.89
C ASN A 194 -23.07 -13.54 6.99
N GLU A 195 -23.91 -14.29 6.29
CA GLU A 195 -25.35 -14.27 6.28
C GLU A 195 -25.93 -13.73 7.60
N PHE A 196 -26.42 -12.48 7.59
CA PHE A 196 -27.44 -12.09 8.55
C PHE A 196 -28.73 -12.83 8.17
N LYS A 197 -28.84 -14.08 8.61
CA LYS A 197 -30.13 -14.74 8.74
C LYS A 197 -30.92 -13.99 9.81
N LYS A 198 -32.02 -13.37 9.39
CA LYS A 198 -33.20 -13.18 10.22
C LYS A 198 -34.33 -13.99 9.61
#